data_AF-A0A7Y6UBP2-F1
#
_entry.id   AF-A0A7Y6UBP2-F1
#
_cell.length_a   1.000
_cell.length_b   1.000
_cell.length_c   1.000
_cell.angle_alpha   90.00
_cell.angle_beta   90.00
_cell.angle_gamma   90.00
#
_symmetry.space_group_name_H-M   'P 1'
#
loop_
_entity.id
_entity.type
_entity.pdbx_description
1 polymer ?
#
loop_
_entity_poly.entity_id
_entity_poly.type
_entity_poly.pdbx_seq_one_letter_code
_entity_poly.pdbx_strand_id
1 'polypeptide(L)'
;VRFATDCKKIEHTLFDTVHITMPIASLLNGESDENYTRVKQALLSLQKKIFTYEDEKEWISISIIALPKIKKRSSVVSFQIDSHIWDCCLDFSKGFRKYELATAMKFK
;
A
#
# COMPACT_ATOMS: atom_id res chain seq x y z
N VAL A 1 -17.77 -7.90 -19.55
CA VAL A 1 -16.35 -7.74 -19.19
C VAL A 1 -16.07 -8.62 -17.99
N ARG A 2 -15.31 -9.71 -18.13
CA ARG A 2 -14.91 -10.53 -16.99
C ARG A 2 -13.75 -9.80 -16.31
N PHE A 3 -13.98 -9.23 -15.13
CA PHE A 3 -12.90 -8.76 -14.28
C PHE A 3 -11.99 -9.96 -14.00
N ALA A 4 -10.68 -9.75 -13.99
CA ALA A 4 -9.76 -10.77 -13.54
C ALA A 4 -10.18 -11.22 -12.13
N THR A 5 -10.02 -12.50 -11.82
CA THR A 5 -10.15 -13.02 -10.44
C THR A 5 -8.96 -12.57 -9.59
N ASP A 6 -8.49 -11.34 -9.76
CA ASP A 6 -7.49 -10.75 -8.90
C ASP A 6 -8.21 -10.16 -7.69
N CYS A 7 -7.99 -10.69 -6.49
CA CYS A 7 -8.57 -10.13 -5.27
C CYS A 7 -7.93 -8.77 -4.89
N LYS A 8 -7.43 -8.03 -5.89
CA LYS A 8 -6.82 -6.71 -5.78
C LYS A 8 -7.93 -5.69 -5.91
N LYS A 9 -8.24 -5.00 -4.82
CA LYS A 9 -9.32 -4.01 -4.76
C LYS A 9 -8.77 -2.70 -4.21
N ILE A 10 -9.11 -1.61 -4.88
CA ILE A 10 -8.84 -0.24 -4.45
C ILE A 10 -10.20 0.42 -4.28
N GLU A 11 -10.51 0.87 -3.08
CA GLU A 11 -11.78 1.55 -2.77
C GLU A 11 -11.50 2.90 -2.16
N HIS A 12 -12.03 3.96 -2.78
CA HIS A 12 -12.03 5.29 -2.18
C HIS A 12 -13.21 5.37 -1.19
N THR A 13 -12.93 5.78 0.03
CA THR A 13 -13.97 5.99 1.04
C THR A 13 -14.40 7.46 1.08
N LEU A 14 -15.54 7.72 1.71
CA LEU A 14 -16.06 9.08 1.95
C LEU A 14 -15.24 9.87 2.97
N PHE A 15 -14.21 9.27 3.59
CA PHE A 15 -13.40 9.86 4.65
C PHE A 15 -11.96 10.10 4.18
N ASP A 16 -11.77 10.47 2.91
CA ASP A 16 -10.46 10.82 2.34
C ASP A 16 -9.38 9.75 2.57
N THR A 17 -9.79 8.49 2.62
CA THR A 17 -8.89 7.34 2.71
C THR A 17 -9.17 6.32 1.61
N VAL A 18 -8.10 5.72 1.13
CA VAL A 18 -8.09 4.67 0.12
C VAL A 18 -7.84 3.33 0.79
N HIS A 19 -8.78 2.40 0.64
CA HIS A 19 -8.66 1.04 1.12
C HIS A 19 -8.05 0.16 0.03
N ILE A 20 -6.92 -0.45 0.33
CA ILE A 20 -6.25 -1.40 -0.56
C ILE A 20 -6.42 -2.79 0.02
N THR A 21 -6.87 -3.72 -0.83
CA THR A 21 -6.99 -5.14 -0.52
C THR A 21 -6.28 -5.94 -1.59
N MET A 22 -5.49 -6.95 -1.21
CA MET A 22 -4.84 -7.85 -2.18
C MET A 22 -4.53 -9.24 -1.59
N PRO A 23 -4.31 -10.27 -2.44
CA PRO A 23 -3.80 -11.55 -1.97
C PRO A 23 -2.37 -11.40 -1.41
N ILE A 24 -2.10 -12.04 -0.27
CA ILE A 24 -0.77 -12.04 0.37
C ILE A 24 0.30 -12.61 -0.56
N ALA A 25 -0.04 -13.57 -1.42
CA ALA A 25 0.88 -14.12 -2.42
C ALA A 25 1.51 -13.04 -3.33
N SER A 26 0.81 -11.90 -3.54
CA SER A 26 1.35 -10.76 -4.30
C SER A 26 2.56 -10.10 -3.62
N LEU A 27 2.71 -10.27 -2.31
CA LEU A 27 3.80 -9.69 -1.51
C LEU A 27 4.96 -10.66 -1.29
N LEU A 28 4.79 -11.95 -1.63
CA LEU A 28 5.74 -13.00 -1.29
C LEU A 28 6.86 -13.22 -2.33
N ASN A 29 6.84 -12.53 -3.48
CA ASN A 29 7.86 -12.61 -4.53
C ASN A 29 8.35 -14.05 -4.88
N GLY A 30 7.45 -15.04 -4.81
CA GLY A 30 7.77 -16.46 -5.07
C GLY A 30 8.38 -17.24 -3.90
N GLU A 31 8.54 -16.65 -2.72
CA GLU A 31 9.00 -17.32 -1.51
C GLU A 31 7.84 -17.99 -0.75
N SER A 32 8.08 -19.19 -0.18
CA SER A 32 7.15 -19.85 0.74
C SER A 32 7.38 -19.35 2.17
N ASP A 33 6.73 -18.24 2.55
CA ASP A 33 6.73 -17.78 3.94
C ASP A 33 5.51 -18.37 4.68
N GLU A 34 5.68 -19.55 5.30
CA GLU A 34 4.60 -20.33 5.90
C GLU A 34 3.82 -19.59 7.02
N ASN A 35 4.43 -18.58 7.67
CA ASN A 35 3.81 -17.86 8.80
C ASN A 35 3.56 -16.36 8.55
N TYR A 36 3.77 -15.91 7.32
CA TYR A 36 3.61 -14.51 6.91
C TYR A 36 4.41 -13.54 7.80
N THR A 37 5.52 -14.01 8.37
CA THR A 37 6.33 -13.26 9.34
C THR A 37 6.99 -12.07 8.69
N ARG A 38 7.53 -12.24 7.47
CA ARG A 38 8.16 -11.18 6.70
C ARG A 38 7.14 -10.13 6.27
N VAL A 39 5.96 -10.56 5.83
CA VAL A 39 4.88 -9.66 5.43
C VAL A 39 4.40 -8.81 6.62
N LYS A 40 4.21 -9.41 7.80
CA LYS A 40 3.86 -8.67 9.01
C LYS A 40 4.93 -7.65 9.38
N GLN A 41 6.21 -8.03 9.33
CA GLN A 41 7.32 -7.12 9.61
C GLN A 41 7.39 -5.97 8.61
N ALA A 42 7.20 -6.25 7.31
CA ALA A 42 7.17 -5.23 6.27
C ALA A 42 6.00 -4.25 6.46
N LEU A 43 4.80 -4.76 6.75
CA LEU A 43 3.64 -3.92 7.04
C LEU A 43 3.86 -3.05 8.29
N LEU A 44 4.40 -3.62 9.37
CA LEU A 44 4.73 -2.86 10.58
C LEU A 44 5.81 -1.81 10.33
N SER A 45 6.84 -2.14 9.55
CA SER A 45 7.89 -1.20 9.16
C SER A 45 7.31 -0.05 8.34
N LEU A 46 6.41 -0.34 7.40
CA LEU A 46 5.76 0.66 6.57
C LEU A 46 4.80 1.55 7.37
N GLN A 47 4.03 0.98 8.29
CA GLN A 47 3.13 1.73 9.18
C GLN A 47 3.89 2.72 10.08
N LYS A 48 5.10 2.36 10.53
CA LYS A 48 5.95 3.23 11.36
C LYS A 48 6.56 4.40 10.60
N LYS A 49 6.57 4.36 9.27
CA LYS A 49 7.08 5.47 8.46
C LYS A 49 6.03 6.57 8.40
N ILE A 50 6.46 7.79 8.68
CA ILE A 50 5.64 8.99 8.69
C ILE A 50 5.91 9.78 7.42
N PHE A 51 4.83 10.26 6.82
CA PHE A 51 4.78 11.25 5.76
C PHE A 51 4.26 12.55 6.36
N THR A 52 5.02 13.62 6.22
CA THR A 52 4.61 14.96 6.64
C THR A 52 4.18 15.75 5.42
N TYR A 53 2.99 16.31 5.47
CA TYR A 53 2.46 17.24 4.49
C TYR A 53 2.28 18.60 5.15
N GLU A 54 2.72 19.66 4.48
CA GLU A 54 2.61 21.03 4.97
C GLU A 54 2.22 21.93 3.81
N ASP A 55 1.18 22.73 4.02
CA ASP A 55 0.78 23.82 3.13
C ASP A 55 0.49 25.10 3.93
N GLU A 56 -0.03 26.14 3.27
CA GLU A 56 -0.33 27.42 3.90
C GLU A 56 -1.44 27.35 4.97
N LYS A 57 -2.21 26.26 5.03
CA LYS A 57 -3.36 26.08 5.90
C LYS A 57 -3.10 25.09 7.04
N GLU A 58 -2.41 24.00 6.76
CA GLU A 58 -2.24 22.92 7.71
C GLU A 58 -0.90 22.18 7.61
N TRP A 59 -0.47 21.66 8.76
CA TRP A 59 0.61 20.70 8.89
C TRP A 59 0.02 19.39 9.38
N ILE A 60 0.26 18.30 8.65
CA ILE A 60 -0.28 16.98 8.95
C ILE A 60 0.86 15.96 8.97
N SER A 61 0.88 15.13 10.01
CA SER A 61 1.76 13.97 10.14
C SER A 61 0.95 12.69 9.99
N ILE A 62 1.20 11.93 8.93
CA ILE A 62 0.40 10.78 8.50
C ILE A 62 1.30 9.54 8.41
N SER A 63 0.86 8.39 8.93
CA SER A 63 1.54 7.12 8.64
C SER A 63 1.31 6.69 7.20
N ILE A 64 2.35 6.20 6.50
CA ILE A 64 2.24 5.79 5.08
C ILE A 64 1.11 4.78 4.84
N ILE A 65 0.93 3.85 5.76
CA ILE A 65 -0.24 2.98 5.80
C ILE A 65 -0.87 2.99 7.19
N ALA A 66 -2.18 2.82 7.24
CA ALA A 66 -2.95 2.67 8.46
C ALA A 66 -3.68 1.31 8.50
N LEU A 67 -3.86 0.81 9.73
CA LEU A 67 -4.63 -0.40 10.05
C LEU A 67 -4.33 -1.62 9.15
N PRO A 68 -3.05 -2.05 9.02
CA PRO A 68 -2.73 -3.25 8.25
C PRO A 68 -3.39 -4.48 8.89
N LYS A 69 -4.12 -5.25 8.09
CA LYS A 69 -4.88 -6.45 8.51
C LYS A 69 -4.55 -7.61 7.58
N ILE A 70 -4.34 -8.78 8.18
CA ILE A 70 -4.16 -10.04 7.45
C ILE A 70 -5.30 -10.99 7.85
N LYS A 71 -6.15 -11.34 6.89
CA LYS A 71 -7.18 -12.37 7.06
C LYS A 71 -6.55 -13.75 6.81
N LYS A 72 -6.13 -14.42 7.88
CA LYS A 72 -5.40 -15.70 7.83
C LYS A 72 -6.11 -16.80 7.01
N ARG A 73 -7.45 -16.90 7.10
CA ARG A 73 -8.23 -17.94 6.40
C ARG A 73 -8.39 -17.69 4.89
N SER A 74 -8.35 -16.44 4.46
CA SER A 74 -8.52 -16.06 3.05
C SER A 74 -7.21 -15.65 2.39
N SER A 75 -6.09 -15.64 3.12
CA SER A 75 -4.78 -15.17 2.66
C SER A 75 -4.84 -13.79 1.98
N VAL A 76 -5.66 -12.89 2.53
CA VAL A 76 -5.85 -11.52 2.04
C VAL A 76 -5.22 -10.54 3.03
N VAL A 77 -4.47 -9.58 2.49
CA VAL A 77 -3.99 -8.40 3.22
C VAL A 77 -4.82 -7.18 2.83
N SER A 78 -5.10 -6.33 3.80
CA SER A 78 -5.76 -5.04 3.57
C SER A 78 -5.16 -3.96 4.45
N PHE A 79 -5.06 -2.74 3.94
CA PHE A 79 -4.60 -1.57 4.69
C PHE A 79 -5.23 -0.31 4.09
N GLN A 80 -5.13 0.80 4.82
CA GLN A 80 -5.65 2.10 4.44
C GLN A 80 -4.50 3.04 4.12
N ILE A 81 -4.69 3.94 3.15
CA ILE A 81 -3.78 5.03 2.83
C ILE A 81 -4.60 6.32 2.88
N ASP A 82 -4.01 7.39 3.41
CA ASP A 82 -4.59 8.72 3.37
C ASP A 82 -4.56 9.31 1.95
N SER A 83 -5.59 10.04 1.54
CA SER A 83 -5.70 10.65 0.21
C SER A 83 -4.51 11.53 -0.16
N HIS A 84 -3.94 12.29 0.79
CA HIS A 84 -2.79 13.15 0.52
C HIS A 84 -1.59 12.33 0.01
N ILE A 85 -1.35 11.16 0.61
CA ILE A 85 -0.28 10.25 0.21
C ILE A 85 -0.63 9.60 -1.13
N TRP A 86 -1.87 9.16 -1.29
CA TRP A 86 -2.34 8.52 -2.51
C TRP A 86 -2.21 9.42 -3.74
N ASP A 87 -2.66 10.67 -3.62
CA ASP A 87 -2.61 11.65 -4.70
C ASP A 87 -1.16 12.02 -5.01
N CYS A 88 -0.30 12.17 -3.99
CA CYS A 88 1.13 12.36 -4.19
C CYS A 88 1.81 11.20 -4.93
N CYS A 89 1.39 9.94 -4.71
CA CYS A 89 1.90 8.79 -5.45
C CYS A 89 1.44 8.74 -6.91
N LEU A 90 0.33 9.40 -7.25
CA LEU A 90 -0.23 9.46 -8.60
C LEU A 90 0.15 10.75 -9.35
N ASP A 91 0.69 11.75 -8.67
CA ASP A 91 1.14 12.99 -9.28
C ASP A 91 2.51 12.84 -9.97
N PHE A 92 2.47 12.57 -11.28
CA PHE A 92 3.65 12.53 -12.15
C PHE A 92 3.98 13.89 -12.81
N SER A 93 3.25 14.96 -12.48
CA SER A 93 3.34 16.24 -13.19
C SER A 93 4.69 16.94 -13.04
N LYS A 94 5.42 16.68 -11.94
CA LYS A 94 6.72 17.30 -11.63
C LYS A 94 7.95 16.57 -12.21
N GLY A 95 7.75 15.77 -13.25
CA GLY A 95 8.85 15.05 -13.93
C GLY A 95 9.27 13.74 -13.25
N PHE A 96 8.49 13.26 -12.28
CA PHE A 96 8.69 11.94 -11.69
C PHE A 96 8.39 10.86 -12.74
N ARG A 97 9.32 9.93 -12.91
CA ARG A 97 9.20 8.86 -13.90
C ARG A 97 8.36 7.72 -13.32
N LYS A 98 7.39 7.25 -14.09
CA LYS A 98 6.71 5.98 -13.85
C LYS A 98 7.79 4.89 -13.68
N TYR A 99 7.91 4.35 -12.48
CA TYR A 99 8.88 3.30 -12.20
C TYR A 99 8.20 1.94 -12.28
N GLU A 100 8.78 1.00 -13.03
CA GLU A 100 8.22 -0.34 -13.12
C GLU A 100 8.49 -1.13 -11.84
N LEU A 101 7.44 -1.72 -11.28
CA LEU A 101 7.50 -2.55 -10.07
C LEU A 101 8.52 -3.69 -10.23
N ALA A 102 8.61 -4.29 -11.41
CA ALA A 102 9.58 -5.35 -11.72
C ALA A 102 11.04 -4.88 -11.61
N THR A 103 11.30 -3.60 -11.82
CA THR A 103 12.64 -3.01 -11.70
C THR A 103 12.93 -2.67 -10.24
N ALA A 104 11.94 -2.12 -9.51
CA ALA A 104 12.07 -1.86 -8.07
C ALA A 104 12.34 -3.14 -7.27
N MET A 105 11.67 -4.23 -7.62
CA MET A 105 11.82 -5.53 -6.94
C MET A 105 13.16 -6.24 -7.22
N LYS A 106 13.97 -5.73 -8.16
CA LYS A 106 15.32 -6.25 -8.46
C LYS A 106 16.43 -5.56 -7.67
N PHE A 107 16.17 -4.43 -7.03
CA PHE A 107 17.17 -3.79 -6.17
C PHE A 107 17.33 -4.59 -4.89
N LYS A 108 18.56 -5.05 -4.66
CA LYS A 108 19.02 -5.66 -3.41
C LYS A 108 19.58 -4.59 -2.49
#